data_AF-B3SD91-F1
#
_entry.id   AF-B3SD91-F1
#
_cell.length_a   1.000
_cell.length_b   1.000
_cell.length_c   1.000
_cell.angle_alpha   90.00
_cell.angle_beta   90.00
_cell.angle_gamma   90.00
#
_symmetry.space_group_name_H-M   'P 1'
#
loop_
_entity.id
_entity.type
_entity.pdbx_description
1 polymer ?
#
loop_
_entity_poly.entity_id
_entity_poly.type
_entity_poly.pdbx_seq_one_letter_code
_entity_poly.pdbx_strand_id
1 'polypeptide(L)'
;KSKNCKAAAFESENGPSNELISPVNSWIEVYLKSEKRWICIECINNSIDKPNLVEKTATQPLTYVVTFDDNEKLRDLTSRYADRWLIYNRKLRPDQPWWDETMASYEPSDKKANKKEDEELLENLRSKPMPTTISDFKNHPLYVLRRHLLKYEVIYPEDTEPVGEIRGEAVLPRDSVYTLHTSESWFIKHGRSIKKGEEPVKSVPARIFNPNKIAAIGAATKMNDLYGLWQTEQYRPPRAKNGKVPRNEYGNVEVFFPHMIPPGTVHMKIPNLNRIAQKLKIDCVSVVTGWDYHRGHVYPVTNGYLVCCEFEKLLLDAVREEEMAELQQIRKAKEEQILKRWKRLTKGLLIRDKLQEKY
;
A
#
# COMPACT_ATOMS: atom_id res chain seq x y z
N LYS A 1 47.89 34.73 -70.28
CA LYS A 1 48.37 33.33 -70.45
C LYS A 1 47.67 32.50 -69.36
N SER A 2 46.45 32.01 -69.57
CA SER A 2 46.07 30.79 -70.30
C SER A 2 46.92 29.58 -69.90
N LYS A 3 46.28 28.59 -69.25
CA LYS A 3 46.19 27.16 -69.60
C LYS A 3 45.69 26.38 -68.38
N ASN A 4 44.45 25.89 -68.41
CA ASN A 4 44.06 24.52 -68.77
C ASN A 4 44.40 23.49 -67.68
N CYS A 5 43.37 22.86 -67.11
CA CYS A 5 43.30 21.40 -67.05
C CYS A 5 41.83 20.94 -67.04
N LYS A 6 41.53 20.09 -68.03
CA LYS A 6 40.26 19.39 -68.25
C LYS A 6 40.25 18.07 -67.45
N ALA A 7 39.04 17.69 -67.07
CA ALA A 7 38.48 16.40 -66.68
C ALA A 7 39.29 15.10 -66.86
N ALA A 8 39.16 14.20 -65.88
CA ALA A 8 38.99 12.75 -66.04
C ALA A 8 38.23 12.22 -64.80
N ALA A 9 36.95 11.85 -64.97
CA ALA A 9 36.47 10.47 -64.94
C ALA A 9 36.15 9.98 -63.51
N PHE A 10 34.85 10.03 -63.19
CA PHE A 10 34.21 9.44 -62.02
C PHE A 10 33.84 8.00 -62.40
N GLU A 11 34.55 7.00 -61.87
CA GLU A 11 34.09 5.62 -61.87
C GLU A 11 33.82 5.20 -60.42
N SER A 12 32.60 4.71 -60.25
CA SER A 12 31.93 4.34 -59.03
C SER A 12 32.41 2.99 -58.50
N GLU A 13 32.84 2.94 -57.24
CA GLU A 13 32.79 1.71 -56.45
C GLU A 13 31.65 1.81 -55.44
N ASN A 14 30.54 1.13 -55.78
CA ASN A 14 29.39 0.92 -54.91
C ASN A 14 29.78 -0.03 -53.76
N GLY A 15 29.97 0.51 -52.56
CA GLY A 15 29.80 -0.23 -51.31
C GLY A 15 28.32 -0.25 -50.91
N PRO A 16 27.80 -1.30 -50.26
CA PRO A 16 26.38 -1.39 -49.94
C PRO A 16 26.02 -0.28 -48.95
N SER A 17 25.03 0.52 -49.33
CA SER A 17 24.39 1.53 -48.51
C SER A 17 23.86 0.89 -47.24
N ASN A 18 24.38 1.33 -46.09
CA ASN A 18 23.85 1.01 -44.78
C ASN A 18 22.51 1.75 -44.61
N GLU A 19 21.44 1.20 -45.17
CA GLU A 19 20.08 1.71 -44.96
C GLU A 19 19.76 1.59 -43.46
N LEU A 20 19.51 2.72 -42.82
CA LEU A 20 19.00 2.79 -41.45
C LEU A 20 17.60 2.19 -41.43
N ILE A 21 17.50 0.88 -41.16
CA ILE A 21 16.23 0.19 -40.96
C ILE A 21 15.51 0.89 -39.80
N SER A 22 14.33 1.44 -40.06
CA SER A 22 13.50 2.07 -39.03
C SER A 22 13.11 1.04 -37.96
N PRO A 23 13.11 1.40 -36.67
CA PRO A 23 12.79 0.46 -35.61
C PRO A 23 11.35 -0.06 -35.75
N VAL A 24 11.18 -1.36 -35.50
CA VAL A 24 9.91 -2.06 -35.63
C VAL A 24 9.25 -2.15 -34.25
N ASN A 25 8.23 -1.34 -34.02
CA ASN A 25 7.53 -1.26 -32.72
C ASN A 25 6.20 -2.02 -32.68
N SER A 26 5.90 -2.79 -33.73
CA SER A 26 4.66 -3.55 -33.81
C SER A 26 4.90 -4.87 -34.53
N TRP A 27 4.39 -5.94 -33.94
CA TRP A 27 4.47 -7.30 -34.44
C TRP A 27 3.23 -8.07 -33.99
N ILE A 28 3.10 -9.32 -34.43
CA ILE A 28 1.89 -10.11 -34.25
C ILE A 28 2.19 -11.28 -33.32
N GLU A 29 1.28 -11.57 -32.39
CA GLU A 29 1.27 -12.85 -31.66
C GLU A 29 0.13 -13.73 -32.17
N VAL A 30 0.42 -15.01 -32.41
CA VAL A 30 -0.56 -16.00 -32.86
C VAL A 30 -0.63 -17.15 -31.86
N TYR A 31 -1.84 -17.44 -31.37
CA TYR A 31 -2.05 -18.58 -30.48
C TYR A 31 -2.12 -19.89 -31.28
N LEU A 32 -1.13 -20.76 -31.09
CA LEU A 32 -1.10 -22.05 -31.75
C LEU A 32 -1.81 -23.10 -30.89
N LYS A 33 -3.01 -23.53 -31.33
CA LYS A 33 -3.86 -24.48 -30.59
C LYS A 33 -3.22 -25.86 -30.35
N SER A 34 -2.35 -26.32 -31.25
CA SER A 34 -1.66 -27.62 -31.12
C SER A 34 -0.65 -27.62 -29.97
N GLU A 35 0.14 -26.56 -29.85
CA GLU A 35 1.18 -26.39 -28.82
C GLU A 35 0.63 -25.71 -27.55
N LYS A 36 -0.58 -25.13 -27.65
CA LYS A 36 -1.25 -24.39 -26.58
C LYS A 36 -0.38 -23.25 -26.05
N ARG A 37 0.30 -22.52 -26.93
CA ARG A 37 1.19 -21.40 -26.62
C ARG A 37 1.07 -20.29 -27.66
N TRP A 38 1.50 -19.09 -27.30
CA TRP A 38 1.58 -17.94 -28.19
C TRP A 38 2.92 -17.92 -28.91
N ILE A 39 2.89 -17.63 -30.22
CA ILE A 39 4.07 -17.53 -31.07
C ILE A 39 4.19 -16.09 -31.57
N CYS A 40 5.36 -15.49 -31.36
CA CYS A 40 5.68 -14.17 -31.89
C CYS A 40 6.05 -14.25 -33.38
N ILE A 41 5.47 -13.37 -34.20
CA ILE A 41 5.76 -13.24 -35.63
C ILE A 41 6.10 -11.78 -35.93
N GLU A 42 7.37 -11.53 -36.28
CA GLU A 42 7.83 -10.24 -36.76
C GLU A 42 7.92 -10.27 -38.30
N CYS A 43 7.01 -9.56 -38.96
CA CYS A 43 6.84 -9.64 -40.41
C CYS A 43 7.96 -8.96 -41.23
N ILE A 44 8.70 -8.01 -40.65
CA ILE A 44 9.69 -7.22 -41.39
C ILE A 44 11.00 -8.00 -41.55
N ASN A 45 11.47 -8.64 -40.47
CA ASN A 45 12.73 -9.40 -40.47
C ASN A 45 12.53 -10.91 -40.62
N ASN A 46 11.30 -11.36 -40.92
CA ASN A 46 10.91 -12.78 -41.02
C ASN A 46 11.34 -13.61 -39.79
N SER A 47 11.20 -13.03 -38.60
CA SER A 47 11.56 -13.69 -37.34
C SER A 47 10.32 -14.37 -36.75
N ILE A 48 10.39 -15.69 -36.62
CA ILE A 48 9.34 -16.52 -36.02
C ILE A 48 9.83 -17.04 -34.67
N ASP A 49 9.03 -16.81 -33.64
CA ASP A 49 9.21 -17.33 -32.28
C ASP A 49 10.54 -16.96 -31.61
N LYS A 50 11.04 -15.75 -31.89
CA LYS A 50 12.30 -15.24 -31.34
C LYS A 50 12.09 -13.89 -30.66
N PRO A 51 11.52 -13.85 -29.45
CA PRO A 51 11.24 -12.60 -28.73
C PRO A 51 12.49 -11.75 -28.48
N ASN A 52 13.65 -12.39 -28.26
CA ASN A 52 14.93 -11.69 -28.05
C ASN A 52 15.42 -10.94 -29.29
N LEU A 53 15.00 -11.33 -30.50
CA LEU A 53 15.33 -10.59 -31.72
C LEU A 53 14.44 -9.36 -31.87
N VAL A 54 13.18 -9.46 -31.45
CA VAL A 54 12.21 -8.34 -31.48
C VAL A 54 12.67 -7.19 -30.58
N GLU A 55 13.25 -7.47 -29.41
CA GLU A 55 13.84 -6.39 -28.60
C GLU A 55 14.93 -5.65 -29.38
N LYS A 56 15.79 -6.34 -30.14
CA LYS A 56 16.88 -5.70 -30.90
C LYS A 56 16.40 -4.83 -32.07
N THR A 57 15.23 -5.14 -32.61
CA THR A 57 14.66 -4.42 -33.77
C THR A 57 13.72 -3.30 -33.34
N ALA A 58 13.20 -3.33 -32.11
CA ALA A 58 12.34 -2.31 -31.52
C ALA A 58 13.12 -1.07 -31.04
N THR A 59 12.40 0.04 -30.83
CA THR A 59 12.94 1.26 -30.24
C THR A 59 13.47 1.00 -28.83
N GLN A 60 14.71 1.42 -28.58
CA GLN A 60 15.38 1.27 -27.28
C GLN A 60 15.28 2.54 -26.42
N PRO A 61 15.11 2.42 -25.09
CA PRO A 61 15.00 1.18 -24.32
C PRO A 61 13.58 0.58 -24.33
N LEU A 62 13.48 -0.75 -24.41
CA LEU A 62 12.20 -1.46 -24.35
C LEU A 62 11.58 -1.38 -22.94
N THR A 63 10.50 -0.63 -22.79
CA THR A 63 9.85 -0.37 -21.48
C THR A 63 8.50 -1.07 -21.34
N TYR A 64 7.64 -0.99 -22.36
CA TYR A 64 6.32 -1.60 -22.38
C TYR A 64 6.06 -2.29 -23.70
N VAL A 65 5.62 -3.54 -23.60
CA VAL A 65 5.06 -4.34 -24.68
C VAL A 65 3.67 -4.76 -24.21
N VAL A 66 2.66 -4.17 -24.84
CA VAL A 66 1.26 -4.45 -24.55
C VAL A 66 0.66 -5.15 -25.76
N THR A 67 -0.03 -6.26 -25.53
CA THR A 67 -0.81 -6.94 -26.57
C THR A 67 -2.28 -6.57 -26.43
N PHE A 68 -2.97 -6.48 -27.56
CA PHE A 68 -4.41 -6.33 -27.64
C PHE A 68 -4.99 -7.54 -28.38
N ASP A 69 -6.03 -8.15 -27.79
CA ASP A 69 -6.77 -9.26 -28.40
C ASP A 69 -8.01 -8.75 -29.16
N ASP A 70 -8.64 -9.61 -29.94
CA ASP A 70 -9.89 -9.35 -30.69
C ASP A 70 -11.04 -8.86 -29.79
N ASN A 71 -10.96 -9.15 -28.48
CA ASN A 71 -11.94 -8.75 -27.46
C ASN A 71 -11.60 -7.42 -26.75
N GLU A 72 -10.71 -6.60 -27.32
CA GLU A 72 -10.21 -5.34 -26.72
C GLU A 72 -9.56 -5.55 -25.33
N LYS A 73 -9.03 -6.75 -25.11
CA LYS A 73 -8.35 -7.11 -23.86
C LYS A 73 -6.87 -6.85 -23.97
N LEU A 74 -6.29 -6.28 -22.92
CA LEU A 74 -4.88 -5.91 -22.87
C LEU A 74 -4.10 -6.84 -21.93
N ARG A 75 -2.88 -7.17 -22.33
CA ARG A 75 -1.91 -7.85 -21.46
C ARG A 75 -0.54 -7.21 -21.61
N ASP A 76 0.21 -7.17 -20.50
CA ASP A 76 1.61 -6.76 -20.49
C ASP A 76 2.49 -7.99 -20.67
N LEU A 77 3.09 -8.13 -21.85
CA LEU A 77 3.98 -9.25 -22.20
C LEU A 77 5.45 -8.82 -22.21
N THR A 78 5.80 -7.68 -21.61
CA THR A 78 7.17 -7.16 -21.67
C THR A 78 8.19 -8.14 -21.12
N SER A 79 7.85 -8.94 -20.11
CA SER A 79 8.73 -9.96 -19.55
C SER A 79 9.16 -11.04 -20.57
N ARG A 80 8.33 -11.30 -21.60
CA ARG A 80 8.62 -12.22 -22.71
C ARG A 80 9.70 -11.66 -23.63
N TYR A 81 9.63 -10.37 -23.94
CA TYR A 81 10.46 -9.72 -24.96
C TYR A 81 11.74 -9.09 -24.39
N ALA A 82 11.66 -8.51 -23.20
CA ALA A 82 12.79 -7.85 -22.57
C ALA A 82 13.79 -8.88 -22.06
N ASP A 83 14.95 -8.99 -22.70
CA ASP A 83 16.05 -9.88 -22.31
C ASP A 83 16.45 -9.62 -20.86
N ARG A 84 16.73 -8.36 -20.54
CA ARG A 84 17.17 -7.90 -19.21
C ARG A 84 16.03 -7.44 -18.28
N TRP A 85 14.83 -8.04 -18.41
CA TRP A 85 13.64 -7.71 -17.62
C TRP A 85 13.89 -7.59 -16.11
N LEU A 86 14.56 -8.60 -15.51
CA LEU A 86 14.72 -8.71 -14.05
C LEU A 86 15.69 -7.67 -13.46
N ILE A 87 16.58 -7.09 -14.28
CA ILE A 87 17.71 -6.27 -13.83
C ILE A 87 17.68 -4.83 -14.35
N TYR A 88 17.13 -4.59 -15.54
CA TYR A 88 17.17 -3.30 -16.23
C TYR A 88 15.78 -2.78 -16.59
N ASN A 89 15.05 -3.41 -17.52
CA ASN A 89 13.85 -2.85 -18.14
C ASN A 89 12.76 -2.51 -17.10
N ARG A 90 12.56 -3.37 -16.11
CA ARG A 90 11.60 -3.14 -15.02
C ARG A 90 11.92 -1.89 -14.18
N LYS A 91 13.20 -1.53 -14.03
CA LYS A 91 13.63 -0.35 -13.25
C LYS A 91 13.41 0.97 -13.99
N LEU A 92 13.17 0.93 -15.30
CA LEU A 92 12.83 2.11 -16.10
C LEU A 92 11.36 2.51 -15.96
N ARG A 93 10.54 1.62 -15.38
CA ARG A 93 9.12 1.86 -15.21
C ARG A 93 8.83 2.72 -13.97
N PRO A 94 7.78 3.55 -14.02
CA PRO A 94 7.19 4.23 -12.89
C PRO A 94 6.49 3.23 -11.94
N ASP A 95 5.61 3.74 -11.09
CA ASP A 95 4.95 2.99 -10.03
C ASP A 95 4.14 1.79 -10.56
N GLN A 96 4.50 0.57 -10.10
CA GLN A 96 3.85 -0.67 -10.50
C GLN A 96 2.37 -0.73 -10.09
N PRO A 97 1.96 -0.31 -8.87
CA PRO A 97 0.55 -0.23 -8.48
C PRO A 97 -0.32 0.57 -9.45
N TRP A 98 0.16 1.70 -9.96
CA TRP A 98 -0.57 2.50 -10.95
C TRP A 98 -0.78 1.74 -12.27
N TRP A 99 0.25 1.02 -12.72
CA TRP A 99 0.18 0.21 -13.93
C TRP A 99 -0.78 -0.97 -13.75
N ASP A 100 -0.71 -1.66 -12.62
CA ASP A 100 -1.60 -2.78 -12.28
C ASP A 100 -3.07 -2.32 -12.22
N GLU A 101 -3.34 -1.15 -11.62
CA GLU A 101 -4.68 -0.54 -11.58
C GLU A 101 -5.19 -0.18 -12.98
N THR A 102 -4.32 0.38 -13.82
CA THR A 102 -4.66 0.74 -15.21
C THR A 102 -5.00 -0.51 -16.03
N MET A 103 -4.21 -1.58 -15.89
CA MET A 103 -4.40 -2.84 -16.63
C MET A 103 -5.60 -3.65 -16.14
N ALA A 104 -5.97 -3.54 -14.85
CA ALA A 104 -7.09 -4.28 -14.26
C ALA A 104 -8.43 -4.06 -14.99
N SER A 105 -8.65 -2.87 -15.56
CA SER A 105 -9.87 -2.56 -16.32
C SER A 105 -9.96 -3.32 -17.65
N TYR A 106 -8.82 -3.72 -18.21
CA TYR A 106 -8.71 -4.35 -19.53
C TYR A 106 -8.38 -5.85 -19.45
N GLU A 107 -8.42 -6.44 -18.26
CA GLU A 107 -8.02 -7.82 -18.04
C GLU A 107 -8.95 -8.80 -18.81
N PRO A 108 -8.40 -9.84 -19.48
CA PRO A 108 -9.19 -10.83 -20.19
C PRO A 108 -10.07 -11.65 -19.25
N SER A 109 -11.28 -12.01 -19.70
CA SER A 109 -12.23 -12.78 -18.89
C SER A 109 -11.86 -14.26 -18.71
N ASP A 110 -11.06 -14.84 -19.61
CA ASP A 110 -10.62 -16.24 -19.52
C ASP A 110 -9.41 -16.41 -18.57
N LYS A 111 -9.72 -16.68 -17.31
CA LYS A 111 -8.72 -16.89 -16.25
C LYS A 111 -7.85 -18.13 -16.44
N LYS A 112 -8.27 -19.15 -17.22
CA LYS A 112 -7.53 -20.41 -17.35
C LYS A 112 -6.41 -20.32 -18.38
N ALA A 113 -6.71 -19.77 -19.56
CA ALA A 113 -5.69 -19.53 -20.58
C ALA A 113 -4.63 -18.54 -20.07
N ASN A 114 -5.07 -17.49 -19.37
CA ASN A 114 -4.21 -16.51 -18.71
C ASN A 114 -3.24 -17.16 -17.72
N LYS A 115 -3.75 -18.04 -16.84
CA LYS A 115 -2.91 -18.69 -15.83
C LYS A 115 -1.78 -19.53 -16.46
N LYS A 116 -2.07 -20.24 -17.54
CA LYS A 116 -1.05 -21.06 -18.23
C LYS A 116 0.03 -20.17 -18.85
N GLU A 117 -0.35 -19.06 -19.46
CA GLU A 117 0.59 -18.08 -19.99
C GLU A 117 1.44 -17.44 -18.87
N ASP A 118 0.83 -17.09 -17.74
CA ASP A 118 1.55 -16.54 -16.58
C ASP A 118 2.58 -17.52 -16.03
N GLU A 119 2.23 -18.82 -15.96
CA GLU A 119 3.14 -19.90 -15.57
C GLU A 119 4.31 -20.03 -16.56
N GLU A 120 4.04 -19.99 -17.87
CA GLU A 120 5.07 -20.03 -18.92
C GLU A 120 6.01 -18.82 -18.85
N LEU A 121 5.46 -17.61 -18.67
CA LEU A 121 6.26 -16.40 -18.50
C LEU A 121 7.15 -16.48 -17.25
N LEU A 122 6.61 -16.97 -16.14
CA LEU A 122 7.38 -17.15 -14.90
C LEU A 122 8.50 -18.17 -15.06
N GLU A 123 8.24 -19.29 -15.73
CA GLU A 123 9.23 -20.33 -16.01
C GLU A 123 10.34 -19.80 -16.94
N ASN A 124 9.97 -19.06 -17.98
CA ASN A 124 10.92 -18.37 -18.85
C ASN A 124 11.81 -17.41 -18.04
N LEU A 125 11.24 -16.62 -17.12
CA LEU A 125 12.02 -15.73 -16.25
C LEU A 125 12.95 -16.49 -15.29
N ARG A 126 12.55 -17.66 -14.79
CA ARG A 126 13.40 -18.51 -13.94
C ARG A 126 14.53 -19.18 -14.72
N SER A 127 14.30 -19.50 -16.00
CA SER A 127 15.32 -20.07 -16.89
C SER A 127 16.40 -19.08 -17.30
N LYS A 128 16.15 -17.77 -17.15
CA LYS A 128 17.15 -16.74 -17.46
C LYS A 128 18.38 -16.89 -16.56
N PRO A 129 19.59 -16.68 -17.10
CA PRO A 129 20.81 -16.82 -16.34
C PRO A 129 20.84 -15.83 -15.17
N MET A 130 21.51 -16.23 -14.08
CA MET A 130 21.71 -15.36 -12.94
C MET A 130 22.50 -14.11 -13.35
N PRO A 131 22.27 -12.96 -12.69
CA PRO A 131 23.05 -11.77 -12.93
C PRO A 131 24.54 -12.02 -12.67
N THR A 132 25.39 -11.50 -13.54
CA THR A 132 26.87 -11.67 -13.46
C THR A 132 27.55 -10.58 -12.62
N THR A 133 26.84 -9.49 -12.32
CA THR A 133 27.35 -8.34 -11.58
C THR A 133 26.62 -8.18 -10.25
N ILE A 134 27.38 -7.89 -9.19
CA ILE A 134 26.86 -7.67 -7.84
C ILE A 134 25.73 -6.62 -7.83
N SER A 135 25.91 -5.48 -8.52
CA SER A 135 24.92 -4.40 -8.56
C SER A 135 23.55 -4.83 -9.08
N ASP A 136 23.51 -5.84 -9.94
CA ASP A 136 22.28 -6.30 -10.58
C ASP A 136 21.40 -7.10 -9.60
N PHE A 137 21.98 -7.66 -8.54
CA PHE A 137 21.25 -8.28 -7.43
C PHE A 137 20.54 -7.26 -6.52
N LYS A 138 20.86 -5.97 -6.63
CA LYS A 138 20.18 -4.95 -5.82
C LYS A 138 18.74 -4.78 -6.31
N ASN A 139 17.78 -5.06 -5.40
CA ASN A 139 16.34 -5.07 -5.67
C ASN A 139 15.92 -6.06 -6.78
N HIS A 140 16.66 -7.16 -6.97
CA HIS A 140 16.30 -8.21 -7.92
C HIS A 140 15.04 -8.96 -7.43
N PRO A 141 14.07 -9.29 -8.32
CA PRO A 141 12.82 -9.96 -7.91
C PRO A 141 13.01 -11.34 -7.31
N LEU A 142 13.92 -12.14 -7.88
CA LEU A 142 14.06 -13.56 -7.53
C LEU A 142 15.21 -13.85 -6.58
N TYR A 143 16.20 -12.97 -6.51
CA TYR A 143 17.49 -13.26 -5.88
C TYR A 143 17.92 -12.11 -4.97
N VAL A 144 18.68 -12.43 -3.94
CA VAL A 144 19.22 -11.47 -2.99
C VAL A 144 20.60 -11.89 -2.53
N LEU A 145 21.44 -10.91 -2.24
CA LEU A 145 22.71 -11.10 -1.54
C LEU A 145 22.57 -10.59 -0.11
N ARG A 146 23.22 -11.25 0.85
CA ARG A 146 23.17 -10.82 2.27
C ARG A 146 23.60 -9.36 2.46
N ARG A 147 24.55 -8.87 1.67
CA ARG A 147 25.01 -7.46 1.67
C ARG A 147 23.92 -6.43 1.29
N HIS A 148 22.87 -6.84 0.58
CA HIS A 148 21.81 -5.95 0.10
C HIS A 148 20.56 -5.96 0.98
N LEU A 149 20.56 -6.75 2.07
CA LEU A 149 19.46 -6.76 3.02
C LEU A 149 19.33 -5.40 3.70
N LEU A 150 18.10 -4.90 3.77
CA LEU A 150 17.82 -3.65 4.46
C LEU A 150 17.96 -3.81 5.98
N LYS A 151 18.00 -2.67 6.68
CA LYS A 151 18.12 -2.62 8.14
C LYS A 151 17.09 -3.51 8.85
N TYR A 152 15.86 -3.54 8.34
CA TYR A 152 14.73 -4.30 8.91
C TYR A 152 14.42 -5.59 8.13
N GLU A 153 15.38 -6.13 7.39
CA GLU A 153 15.22 -7.40 6.67
C GLU A 153 16.17 -8.46 7.24
N VAL A 154 15.77 -9.72 7.11
CA VAL A 154 16.56 -10.91 7.44
C VAL A 154 16.26 -12.03 6.45
N ILE A 155 17.16 -13.02 6.36
CA ILE A 155 16.89 -14.28 5.69
C ILE A 155 16.32 -15.26 6.71
N TYR A 156 15.19 -15.87 6.40
CA TYR A 156 14.56 -16.89 7.23
C TYR A 156 13.95 -18.00 6.35
N PRO A 157 14.11 -19.29 6.70
CA PRO A 157 14.98 -19.84 7.75
C PRO A 157 16.48 -19.49 7.59
N GLU A 158 17.30 -19.56 8.64
CA GLU A 158 18.72 -19.18 8.54
C GLU A 158 19.54 -20.14 7.67
N ASP A 159 19.08 -21.39 7.59
CA ASP A 159 19.60 -22.51 6.83
C ASP A 159 19.10 -22.57 5.37
N THR A 160 18.50 -21.49 4.86
CA THR A 160 18.13 -21.40 3.43
C THR A 160 19.31 -21.76 2.53
N GLU A 161 19.11 -22.78 1.69
CA GLU A 161 20.12 -23.22 0.72
C GLU A 161 20.40 -22.13 -0.34
N PRO A 162 21.68 -21.83 -0.61
CA PRO A 162 22.04 -20.94 -1.71
C PRO A 162 21.64 -21.52 -3.06
N VAL A 163 21.04 -20.69 -3.92
CA VAL A 163 20.74 -21.07 -5.32
C VAL A 163 22.01 -21.07 -6.16
N GLY A 164 23.02 -20.30 -5.76
CA GLY A 164 24.30 -20.20 -6.43
C GLY A 164 25.28 -19.33 -5.64
N GLU A 165 26.43 -19.06 -6.23
CA GLU A 165 27.48 -18.23 -5.64
C GLU A 165 27.99 -17.22 -6.66
N ILE A 166 28.22 -15.98 -6.22
CA ILE A 166 28.87 -14.95 -7.02
C ILE A 166 30.01 -14.31 -6.23
N ARG A 167 31.24 -14.47 -6.74
CA ARG A 167 32.46 -13.86 -6.16
C ARG A 167 32.59 -14.11 -4.64
N GLY A 168 32.36 -15.34 -4.17
CA GLY A 168 32.44 -15.68 -2.75
C GLY A 168 31.16 -15.43 -1.95
N GLU A 169 30.09 -14.90 -2.55
CA GLU A 169 28.83 -14.66 -1.84
C GLU A 169 27.70 -15.59 -2.29
N ALA A 170 27.05 -16.19 -1.30
CA ALA A 170 25.84 -16.98 -1.50
C ALA A 170 24.70 -16.12 -2.06
N VAL A 171 24.17 -16.55 -3.21
CA VAL A 171 22.94 -16.03 -3.81
C VAL A 171 21.77 -16.77 -3.21
N LEU A 172 20.91 -16.05 -2.50
CA LEU A 172 19.74 -16.62 -1.84
C LEU A 172 18.47 -16.26 -2.61
N PRO A 173 17.42 -17.09 -2.53
CA PRO A 173 16.13 -16.73 -3.08
C PRO A 173 15.57 -15.52 -2.32
N ARG A 174 15.00 -14.55 -3.06
CA ARG A 174 14.41 -13.34 -2.45
C ARG A 174 13.19 -13.68 -1.60
N ASP A 175 12.51 -14.79 -1.88
CA ASP A 175 11.36 -15.30 -1.11
C ASP A 175 11.72 -15.66 0.34
N SER A 176 13.00 -15.92 0.63
CA SER A 176 13.48 -16.13 2.00
C SER A 176 13.78 -14.83 2.74
N VAL A 177 13.55 -13.67 2.14
CA VAL A 177 13.70 -12.38 2.81
C VAL A 177 12.42 -12.03 3.54
N TYR A 178 12.53 -11.89 4.85
CA TYR A 178 11.42 -11.47 5.69
C TYR A 178 11.70 -10.10 6.30
N THR A 179 10.66 -9.27 6.32
CA THR A 179 10.68 -7.98 7.02
C THR A 179 10.43 -8.20 8.51
N LEU A 180 11.29 -7.59 9.32
CA LEU A 180 11.20 -7.58 10.76
C LEU A 180 10.56 -6.28 11.25
N HIS A 181 9.78 -6.38 12.31
CA HIS A 181 9.14 -5.23 12.94
C HIS A 181 9.37 -5.24 14.44
N THR A 182 9.31 -4.06 15.07
CA THR A 182 9.28 -3.97 16.53
C THR A 182 8.00 -4.58 17.09
N SER A 183 8.01 -5.01 18.35
CA SER A 183 6.80 -5.49 19.03
C SER A 183 5.62 -4.50 18.89
N GLU A 184 5.89 -3.21 19.06
CA GLU A 184 4.91 -2.14 18.88
C GLU A 184 4.37 -2.07 17.45
N SER A 185 5.24 -2.17 16.44
CA SER A 185 4.80 -2.14 15.03
C SER A 185 3.99 -3.39 14.66
N TRP A 186 4.33 -4.57 15.19
CA TRP A 186 3.50 -5.77 15.04
C TRP A 186 2.11 -5.59 15.65
N PHE A 187 2.04 -4.97 16.83
CA PHE A 187 0.78 -4.70 17.51
C PHE A 187 -0.08 -3.69 16.75
N ILE A 188 0.50 -2.53 16.40
CA ILE A 188 -0.23 -1.41 15.79
C ILE A 188 -0.60 -1.67 14.32
N LYS A 189 0.35 -2.15 13.51
CA LYS A 189 0.17 -2.25 12.05
C LYS A 189 -0.37 -3.60 11.59
N HIS A 190 -0.26 -4.63 12.42
CA HIS A 190 -0.63 -5.99 12.05
C HIS A 190 -1.57 -6.66 13.07
N GLY A 191 -1.79 -6.05 14.25
CA GLY A 191 -2.68 -6.62 15.27
C GLY A 191 -2.13 -7.91 15.89
N ARG A 192 -0.81 -8.02 16.01
CA ARG A 192 -0.09 -9.21 16.48
C ARG A 192 0.75 -8.92 17.71
N SER A 193 0.92 -9.92 18.57
CA SER A 193 1.83 -9.87 19.71
C SER A 193 2.95 -10.89 19.55
N ILE A 194 4.10 -10.61 20.14
CA ILE A 194 5.21 -11.57 20.22
C ILE A 194 4.78 -12.74 21.10
N LYS A 195 5.07 -13.98 20.68
CA LYS A 195 4.82 -15.16 21.50
C LYS A 195 5.67 -15.10 22.77
N LYS A 196 5.19 -15.67 23.87
CA LYS A 196 5.90 -15.64 25.15
C LYS A 196 7.24 -16.39 25.04
N GLY A 197 8.32 -15.74 25.47
CA GLY A 197 9.66 -16.33 25.52
C GLY A 197 10.46 -16.27 24.22
N GLU A 198 9.95 -15.61 23.17
CA GLU A 198 10.71 -15.38 21.94
C GLU A 198 11.77 -14.30 22.15
N GLU A 199 12.98 -14.54 21.62
CA GLU A 199 14.07 -13.56 21.60
C GLU A 199 14.08 -12.78 20.28
N PRO A 200 14.55 -11.53 20.26
CA PRO A 200 14.61 -10.76 19.02
C PRO A 200 15.61 -11.35 18.02
N VAL A 201 15.19 -11.45 16.76
CA VAL A 201 16.06 -11.90 15.65
C VAL A 201 17.17 -10.89 15.38
N LYS A 202 16.88 -9.60 15.56
CA LYS A 202 17.82 -8.51 15.27
C LYS A 202 17.53 -7.30 16.15
N SER A 203 18.55 -6.73 16.78
CA SER A 203 18.42 -5.46 17.50
C SER A 203 19.15 -4.37 16.73
N VAL A 204 18.48 -3.24 16.50
CA VAL A 204 19.02 -2.15 15.69
C VAL A 204 18.94 -0.82 16.43
N PRO A 205 19.90 0.11 16.26
CA PRO A 205 19.86 1.40 16.93
C PRO A 205 18.60 2.18 16.54
N ALA A 206 17.91 2.72 17.54
CA ALA A 206 16.73 3.54 17.35
C ALA A 206 17.08 4.81 16.56
N ARG A 207 16.14 5.28 15.73
CA ARG A 207 16.31 6.51 14.97
C ARG A 207 16.15 7.70 15.92
N ILE A 208 17.23 8.45 16.15
CA ILE A 208 17.20 9.69 16.92
C ILE A 208 16.85 10.82 15.95
N PHE A 209 15.65 11.40 16.08
CA PHE A 209 15.17 12.46 15.18
C PHE A 209 15.69 13.86 15.53
N ASN A 210 16.21 14.08 16.75
CA ASN A 210 16.68 15.38 17.20
C ASN A 210 18.20 15.38 17.48
N PRO A 211 19.01 16.11 16.71
CA PRO A 211 20.47 16.20 16.89
C PRO A 211 20.88 16.67 18.29
N ASN A 212 20.10 17.59 18.90
CA ASN A 212 20.42 18.14 20.23
C ASN A 212 20.23 17.12 21.37
N LYS A 213 19.47 16.04 21.14
CA LYS A 213 19.37 14.92 22.09
C LYS A 213 20.55 13.96 22.01
N ILE A 214 21.31 13.96 20.91
CA ILE A 214 22.48 13.07 20.72
C ILE A 214 23.59 13.42 21.73
N ALA A 215 23.80 14.71 22.01
CA ALA A 215 24.81 15.16 22.98
C ALA A 215 24.42 14.93 24.45
N ALA A 216 23.12 14.88 24.76
CA ALA A 216 22.61 14.67 26.12
C ALA A 216 22.50 13.19 26.52
N ILE A 217 22.31 12.31 25.54
CA ILE A 217 22.26 10.85 25.74
C ILE A 217 23.70 10.35 25.65
N GLY A 218 24.48 10.51 26.73
CA GLY A 218 25.80 9.90 26.82
C GLY A 218 25.71 8.41 26.48
N ALA A 219 26.38 8.00 25.39
CA ALA A 219 26.79 6.65 25.00
C ALA A 219 25.76 5.50 24.92
N ALA A 220 24.51 5.63 25.36
CA ALA A 220 23.52 4.54 25.30
C ALA A 220 22.47 4.80 24.21
N THR A 221 22.78 4.45 22.96
CA THR A 221 21.76 4.45 21.89
C THR A 221 20.73 3.37 22.21
N LYS A 222 19.47 3.77 22.46
CA LYS A 222 18.36 2.82 22.65
C LYS A 222 18.30 1.88 21.44
N MET A 223 18.40 0.58 21.68
CA MET A 223 18.22 -0.43 20.64
C MET A 223 16.74 -0.75 20.49
N ASN A 224 16.31 -0.98 19.26
CA ASN A 224 14.99 -1.47 18.91
C ASN A 224 15.12 -2.94 18.52
N ASP A 225 14.48 -3.78 19.32
CA ASP A 225 14.38 -5.22 19.09
C ASP A 225 13.36 -5.50 17.98
N LEU A 226 13.77 -6.32 17.01
CA LEU A 226 12.99 -6.66 15.84
C LEU A 226 12.67 -8.15 15.82
N TYR A 227 11.43 -8.45 15.44
CA TYR A 227 10.86 -9.78 15.43
C TYR A 227 10.31 -10.11 14.06
N GLY A 228 10.38 -11.38 13.68
CA GLY A 228 9.80 -11.90 12.44
C GLY A 228 8.36 -12.35 12.62
N LEU A 229 7.63 -12.51 11.51
CA LEU A 229 6.22 -12.95 11.54
C LEU A 229 6.04 -14.29 12.29
N TRP A 230 6.99 -15.23 12.12
CA TRP A 230 6.97 -16.56 12.75
C TRP A 230 7.02 -16.52 14.28
N GLN A 231 7.55 -15.45 14.86
CA GLN A 231 7.64 -15.24 16.31
C GLN A 231 6.39 -14.60 16.91
N THR A 232 5.39 -14.29 16.07
CA THR A 232 4.20 -13.57 16.48
C THR A 232 2.95 -14.42 16.40
N GLU A 233 1.96 -14.09 17.22
CA GLU A 233 0.61 -14.64 17.16
C GLU A 233 -0.42 -13.52 17.07
N GLN A 234 -1.65 -13.85 16.63
CA GLN A 234 -2.73 -12.87 16.61
C GLN A 234 -3.00 -12.41 18.04
N TYR A 235 -2.95 -11.10 18.27
CA TYR A 235 -3.16 -10.55 19.61
C TYR A 235 -4.58 -10.87 20.09
N ARG A 236 -4.70 -11.40 21.30
CA ARG A 236 -6.00 -11.66 21.94
C ARG A 236 -6.12 -10.79 23.19
N PRO A 237 -7.01 -9.78 23.19
CA PRO A 237 -7.19 -8.91 24.35
C PRO A 237 -7.77 -9.70 25.54
N PRO A 238 -7.48 -9.27 26.78
CA PRO A 238 -8.12 -9.83 27.96
C PRO A 238 -9.64 -9.64 27.92
N ARG A 239 -10.39 -10.57 28.51
CA ARG A 239 -11.87 -10.51 28.59
C ARG A 239 -12.30 -9.48 29.64
N ALA A 240 -13.40 -8.76 29.38
CA ALA A 240 -14.05 -7.93 30.39
C ALA A 240 -14.58 -8.75 31.57
N LYS A 241 -14.43 -8.22 32.79
CA LYS A 241 -14.84 -8.89 34.04
C LYS A 241 -15.57 -7.91 34.96
N ASN A 242 -16.65 -8.38 35.59
CA ASN A 242 -17.43 -7.63 36.58
C ASN A 242 -17.90 -6.25 36.06
N GLY A 243 -18.40 -6.21 34.82
CA GLY A 243 -18.85 -4.96 34.19
C GLY A 243 -17.75 -3.96 33.88
N LYS A 244 -16.46 -4.33 34.00
CA LYS A 244 -15.32 -3.45 33.70
C LYS A 244 -14.57 -3.85 32.44
N VAL A 245 -14.25 -2.85 31.62
CA VAL A 245 -13.45 -2.99 30.41
C VAL A 245 -11.96 -3.01 30.79
N PRO A 246 -11.15 -3.94 30.25
CA PRO A 246 -9.72 -3.97 30.52
C PRO A 246 -9.01 -2.80 29.84
N ARG A 247 -8.05 -2.17 30.53
CA ARG A 247 -7.37 -0.93 30.10
C ARG A 247 -5.86 -1.13 30.00
N ASN A 248 -5.22 -0.31 29.17
CA ASN A 248 -3.78 -0.11 29.21
C ASN A 248 -3.36 0.77 30.40
N GLU A 249 -2.06 1.01 30.56
CA GLU A 249 -1.50 1.86 31.63
C GLU A 249 -2.00 3.31 31.60
N TYR A 250 -2.47 3.77 30.44
CA TYR A 250 -3.03 5.11 30.24
C TYR A 250 -4.54 5.18 30.51
N GLY A 251 -5.18 4.07 30.88
CA GLY A 251 -6.61 4.02 31.18
C GLY A 251 -7.53 3.90 29.96
N ASN A 252 -6.99 3.76 28.76
CA ASN A 252 -7.75 3.62 27.50
C ASN A 252 -7.64 2.18 26.95
N VAL A 253 -8.32 1.91 25.84
CA VAL A 253 -8.15 0.65 25.09
C VAL A 253 -7.70 0.94 23.68
N GLU A 254 -6.61 0.32 23.27
CA GLU A 254 -6.08 0.40 21.91
C GLU A 254 -6.70 -0.69 21.03
N VAL A 255 -7.44 -0.27 20.00
CA VAL A 255 -8.13 -1.17 19.07
C VAL A 255 -7.83 -0.72 17.65
N PHE A 256 -6.82 -1.33 17.02
CA PHE A 256 -6.46 -1.07 15.62
C PHE A 256 -7.14 -2.04 14.65
N PHE A 257 -7.53 -3.22 15.14
CA PHE A 257 -8.20 -4.27 14.37
C PHE A 257 -9.44 -4.77 15.11
N PRO A 258 -10.47 -5.27 14.39
CA PRO A 258 -11.69 -5.78 15.01
C PRO A 258 -11.46 -6.87 16.07
N HIS A 259 -10.48 -7.75 15.88
CA HIS A 259 -10.14 -8.82 16.84
C HIS A 259 -9.47 -8.31 18.13
N MET A 260 -9.10 -7.03 18.19
CA MET A 260 -8.55 -6.39 19.40
C MET A 260 -9.65 -5.89 20.34
N ILE A 261 -10.92 -6.00 19.97
CA ILE A 261 -12.05 -5.70 20.86
C ILE A 261 -12.10 -6.77 21.97
N PRO A 262 -11.98 -6.40 23.26
CA PRO A 262 -12.10 -7.33 24.38
C PRO A 262 -13.39 -8.16 24.32
N PRO A 263 -13.32 -9.50 24.44
CA PRO A 263 -14.51 -10.32 24.51
C PRO A 263 -15.44 -9.87 25.65
N GLY A 264 -16.75 -9.84 25.39
CA GLY A 264 -17.75 -9.33 26.33
C GLY A 264 -17.90 -7.80 26.32
N THR A 265 -17.29 -7.10 25.36
CA THR A 265 -17.48 -5.67 25.15
C THR A 265 -18.02 -5.37 23.76
N VAL A 266 -18.65 -4.21 23.62
CA VAL A 266 -19.17 -3.68 22.35
C VAL A 266 -18.55 -2.32 22.07
N HIS A 267 -18.18 -2.08 20.81
CA HIS A 267 -17.63 -0.79 20.36
C HIS A 267 -18.75 0.13 19.88
N MET A 268 -19.05 1.15 20.68
CA MET A 268 -20.11 2.12 20.41
C MET A 268 -19.52 3.45 19.92
N LYS A 269 -19.85 3.84 18.69
CA LYS A 269 -19.42 5.10 18.07
C LYS A 269 -20.46 6.21 18.26
N ILE A 270 -20.84 6.46 19.51
CA ILE A 270 -21.82 7.49 19.89
C ILE A 270 -21.07 8.69 20.49
N PRO A 271 -21.28 9.92 19.98
CA PRO A 271 -20.69 11.12 20.57
C PRO A 271 -21.11 11.29 22.03
N ASN A 272 -20.20 11.78 22.87
CA ASN A 272 -20.48 12.10 24.28
C ASN A 272 -21.03 10.95 25.15
N LEU A 273 -20.94 9.69 24.71
CA LEU A 273 -21.45 8.53 25.45
C LEU A 273 -20.90 8.42 26.88
N ASN A 274 -19.65 8.85 27.10
CA ASN A 274 -19.02 8.88 28.42
C ASN A 274 -19.83 9.69 29.44
N ARG A 275 -20.44 10.82 29.03
CA ARG A 275 -21.28 11.64 29.93
C ARG A 275 -22.50 10.87 30.41
N ILE A 276 -23.15 10.14 29.52
CA ILE A 276 -24.36 9.36 29.82
C ILE A 276 -23.99 8.15 30.69
N ALA A 277 -22.91 7.44 30.33
CA ALA A 277 -22.42 6.32 31.11
C ALA A 277 -22.04 6.71 32.54
N GLN A 278 -21.43 7.88 32.74
CA GLN A 278 -21.12 8.42 34.07
C GLN A 278 -22.38 8.67 34.92
N LYS A 279 -23.45 9.23 34.33
CA LYS A 279 -24.74 9.42 35.02
C LYS A 279 -25.33 8.09 35.50
N LEU A 280 -25.17 7.04 34.71
CA LEU A 280 -25.67 5.69 35.01
C LEU A 280 -24.68 4.83 35.80
N LYS A 281 -23.49 5.36 36.15
CA LYS A 281 -22.41 4.64 36.84
C LYS A 281 -21.95 3.36 36.09
N ILE A 282 -21.99 3.40 34.76
CA ILE A 282 -21.57 2.31 33.87
C ILE A 282 -20.12 2.54 33.44
N ASP A 283 -19.32 1.48 33.42
CA ASP A 283 -17.93 1.54 32.96
C ASP A 283 -17.88 1.76 31.43
N CYS A 284 -17.28 2.87 31.03
CA CYS A 284 -17.18 3.28 29.63
C CYS A 284 -15.78 3.83 29.35
N VAL A 285 -15.10 3.28 28.34
CA VAL A 285 -13.69 3.59 28.08
C VAL A 285 -13.50 4.04 26.64
N SER A 286 -12.72 5.08 26.41
CA SER A 286 -12.42 5.55 25.06
C SER A 286 -11.54 4.57 24.30
N VAL A 287 -11.80 4.44 23.00
CA VAL A 287 -11.04 3.56 22.11
C VAL A 287 -10.05 4.39 21.32
N VAL A 288 -8.76 4.09 21.50
CA VAL A 288 -7.68 4.66 20.68
C VAL A 288 -7.54 3.81 19.42
N THR A 289 -7.74 4.42 18.26
CA THR A 289 -7.65 3.76 16.95
C THR A 289 -6.43 4.18 16.13
N GLY A 290 -5.65 5.13 16.63
CA GLY A 290 -4.45 5.60 15.96
C GLY A 290 -3.83 6.80 16.67
N TRP A 291 -2.90 7.45 15.99
CA TRP A 291 -2.23 8.65 16.47
C TRP A 291 -2.18 9.70 15.37
N ASP A 292 -2.37 10.95 15.76
CA ASP A 292 -2.25 12.11 14.89
C ASP A 292 -1.04 12.95 15.32
N TYR A 293 -0.37 13.54 14.34
CA TYR A 293 0.78 14.41 14.57
C TYR A 293 0.37 15.85 14.31
N HIS A 294 0.26 16.62 15.37
CA HIS A 294 -0.12 18.02 15.29
C HIS A 294 0.89 18.91 16.03
N ARG A 295 1.41 19.91 15.33
CA ARG A 295 2.32 20.94 15.89
C ARG A 295 3.51 20.37 16.68
N GLY A 296 4.16 19.32 16.19
CA GLY A 296 5.32 18.75 16.88
C GLY A 296 5.01 17.70 17.94
N HIS A 297 3.73 17.46 18.23
CA HIS A 297 3.28 16.52 19.24
C HIS A 297 2.44 15.40 18.63
N VAL A 298 2.54 14.21 19.22
CA VAL A 298 1.76 13.03 18.85
C VAL A 298 0.59 12.91 19.83
N TYR A 299 -0.63 12.89 19.31
CA TYR A 299 -1.86 12.77 20.11
C TYR A 299 -2.61 11.48 19.75
N PRO A 300 -3.16 10.75 20.73
CA PRO A 300 -3.98 9.58 20.44
C PRO A 300 -5.31 10.01 19.79
N VAL A 301 -5.66 9.37 18.69
CA VAL A 301 -6.95 9.54 18.02
C VAL A 301 -7.92 8.56 18.63
N THR A 302 -8.95 9.09 19.28
CA THR A 302 -10.02 8.28 19.86
C THR A 302 -11.22 8.18 18.92
N ASN A 303 -11.78 7.00 18.75
CA ASN A 303 -12.98 6.77 17.96
C ASN A 303 -13.97 5.90 18.74
N GLY A 304 -14.97 6.54 19.35
CA GLY A 304 -16.00 5.85 20.13
C GLY A 304 -15.49 5.28 21.46
N TYR A 305 -16.32 4.40 22.03
CA TYR A 305 -16.14 3.87 23.38
C TYR A 305 -16.39 2.36 23.43
N LEU A 306 -15.70 1.67 24.33
CA LEU A 306 -16.01 0.29 24.72
C LEU A 306 -16.82 0.27 25.99
N VAL A 307 -17.85 -0.58 25.99
CA VAL A 307 -18.71 -0.86 27.14
C VAL A 307 -18.94 -2.37 27.20
N CYS A 308 -19.16 -2.93 28.38
CA CYS A 308 -19.59 -4.33 28.50
C CYS A 308 -20.95 -4.55 27.80
N CYS A 309 -21.11 -5.67 27.09
CA CYS A 309 -22.32 -5.96 26.30
C CYS A 309 -23.61 -5.92 27.13
N GLU A 310 -23.54 -6.23 28.42
CA GLU A 310 -24.67 -6.20 29.36
C GLU A 310 -25.31 -4.80 29.51
N PHE A 311 -24.55 -3.73 29.27
CA PHE A 311 -25.03 -2.35 29.41
C PHE A 311 -25.37 -1.67 28.09
N GLU A 312 -25.18 -2.34 26.96
CA GLU A 312 -25.36 -1.76 25.62
C GLU A 312 -26.77 -1.19 25.44
N LYS A 313 -27.80 -2.02 25.69
CA LYS A 313 -29.20 -1.61 25.53
C LYS A 313 -29.57 -0.46 26.46
N LEU A 314 -29.15 -0.55 27.72
CA LEU A 314 -29.43 0.48 28.73
C LEU A 314 -28.83 1.84 28.31
N LEU A 315 -27.61 1.85 27.77
CA LEU A 315 -26.98 3.06 27.26
C LEU A 315 -27.67 3.60 26.01
N LEU A 316 -28.04 2.73 25.06
CA LEU A 316 -28.75 3.14 23.86
C LEU A 316 -30.10 3.79 24.18
N ASP A 317 -30.83 3.23 25.13
CA ASP A 317 -32.12 3.79 25.55
C ASP A 317 -31.91 5.15 26.25
N ALA A 318 -30.91 5.27 27.13
CA ALA A 318 -30.58 6.53 27.79
C ALA A 318 -30.09 7.62 26.81
N VAL A 319 -29.33 7.25 25.77
CA VAL A 319 -28.96 8.16 24.68
C VAL A 319 -30.20 8.68 23.97
N ARG A 320 -31.12 7.76 23.61
CA ARG A 320 -32.34 8.10 22.90
C ARG A 320 -33.23 9.03 23.73
N GLU A 321 -33.33 8.81 25.04
CA GLU A 321 -34.05 9.68 25.97
C GLU A 321 -33.42 11.08 26.05
N GLU A 322 -32.09 11.18 26.14
CA GLU A 322 -31.39 12.48 26.22
C GLU A 322 -31.53 13.27 24.90
N GLU A 323 -31.40 12.60 23.75
CA GLU A 323 -31.64 13.22 22.43
C GLU A 323 -33.07 13.74 22.30
N MET A 324 -34.07 12.96 22.75
CA MET A 324 -35.47 13.38 22.71
C MET A 324 -35.73 14.58 23.64
N ALA A 325 -35.13 14.61 24.83
CA ALA A 325 -35.22 15.74 25.74
C ALA A 325 -34.58 17.00 25.17
N GLU A 326 -33.39 16.89 24.56
CA GLU A 326 -32.70 18.01 23.90
C GLU A 326 -33.53 18.55 22.73
N LEU A 327 -34.11 17.68 21.88
CA LEU A 327 -35.00 18.08 20.80
C LEU A 327 -36.24 18.81 21.29
N GLN A 328 -36.86 18.34 22.38
CA GLN A 328 -38.00 19.01 22.99
C GLN A 328 -37.63 20.40 23.52
N GLN A 329 -36.46 20.54 24.16
CA GLN A 329 -36.01 21.81 24.68
C GLN A 329 -35.66 22.81 23.57
N ILE A 330 -35.05 22.35 22.47
CA ILE A 330 -34.82 23.17 21.27
C ILE A 330 -36.15 23.60 20.65
N ARG A 331 -37.15 22.71 20.56
CA ARG A 331 -38.49 23.04 20.04
C ARG A 331 -39.16 24.11 20.91
N LYS A 332 -39.20 23.92 22.22
CA LYS A 332 -39.77 24.90 23.17
C LYS A 332 -39.07 26.26 23.07
N ALA A 333 -37.73 26.27 23.01
CA ALA A 333 -36.98 27.51 22.85
C ALA A 333 -37.29 28.24 21.53
N LYS A 334 -37.46 27.49 20.42
CA LYS A 334 -37.89 28.06 19.13
C LYS A 334 -39.30 28.62 19.20
N GLU A 335 -40.24 27.90 19.81
CA GLU A 335 -41.62 28.36 19.99
C GLU A 335 -41.67 29.66 20.82
N GLU A 336 -40.93 29.73 21.92
CA GLU A 336 -40.83 30.94 22.73
C GLU A 336 -40.25 32.12 21.95
N GLN A 337 -39.23 31.90 21.11
CA GLN A 337 -38.67 32.94 20.24
C GLN A 337 -39.68 33.41 19.19
N ILE A 338 -40.42 32.49 18.58
CA ILE A 338 -41.48 32.80 17.61
C ILE A 338 -42.55 33.65 18.29
N LEU A 339 -43.03 33.26 19.47
CA LEU A 339 -44.02 34.00 20.25
C LEU A 339 -43.52 35.40 20.63
N LYS A 340 -42.25 35.55 21.04
CA LYS A 340 -41.64 36.86 21.33
C LYS A 340 -41.62 37.77 20.08
N ARG A 341 -41.30 37.21 18.91
CA ARG A 341 -41.31 37.95 17.63
C ARG A 341 -42.72 38.38 17.25
N TRP A 342 -43.71 37.49 17.37
CA TRP A 342 -45.12 37.81 17.12
C TRP A 342 -45.63 38.90 18.05
N LYS A 343 -45.35 38.83 19.36
CA LYS A 343 -45.72 39.89 20.31
C LYS A 343 -45.11 41.25 19.95
N ARG A 344 -43.88 41.28 19.43
CA ARG A 344 -43.24 42.52 18.97
C ARG A 344 -43.92 43.06 17.71
N LEU A 345 -44.24 42.19 16.75
CA LEU A 345 -44.93 42.56 15.52
C LEU A 345 -46.32 43.14 15.80
N THR A 346 -47.14 42.45 16.60
CA THR A 346 -48.51 42.90 16.91
C THR A 346 -48.53 44.20 17.69
N LYS A 347 -47.63 44.37 18.67
CA LYS A 347 -47.45 45.67 19.35
C LYS A 347 -47.04 46.78 18.38
N GLY A 348 -46.13 46.50 17.45
CA GLY A 348 -45.72 47.45 16.41
C GLY A 348 -46.88 47.86 15.50
N LEU A 349 -47.70 46.90 15.07
CA LEU A 349 -48.89 47.16 14.25
C LEU A 349 -49.94 47.99 15.01
N LEU A 350 -50.24 47.64 16.27
CA LEU A 350 -51.17 48.39 17.12
C LEU A 350 -50.72 49.83 17.36
N ILE A 351 -49.41 50.06 17.55
CA ILE A 351 -48.85 51.42 17.70
C ILE A 351 -49.00 52.20 16.40
N ARG A 352 -48.71 51.57 15.25
CA ARG A 352 -48.85 52.20 13.93
C ARG A 352 -50.30 52.60 13.65
N ASP A 353 -51.24 51.70 13.95
CA ASP A 353 -52.68 51.93 13.78
C ASP A 353 -53.17 53.11 14.63
N LYS A 354 -52.80 53.14 15.93
CA LYS A 354 -53.07 54.28 16.81
C LYS A 354 -52.47 55.61 16.35
N LEU A 355 -51.33 55.57 15.65
CA LEU A 355 -50.73 56.78 15.09
C LEU A 355 -51.49 57.26 13.86
N GLN A 356 -51.98 56.36 13.01
CA GLN A 356 -52.82 56.68 11.84
C GLN A 356 -54.22 57.21 12.22
N GLU A 357 -54.75 56.85 13.38
CA GLU A 357 -56.02 57.44 13.87
C GLU A 357 -55.84 58.84 14.47
N LYS A 358 -54.63 59.20 14.92
CA LYS A 358 -54.35 60.47 15.60
C LYS A 358 -53.81 61.58 14.70
N TYR A 359 -53.27 61.24 13.54
CA TYR A 359 -52.70 62.14 12.53
C TYR A 359 -53.29 61.77 11.18
#